data_AF-A0A8H9MSM6-F1
#
_entry.id   AF-A0A8H9MSM6-F1
#
_cell.length_a   1.000
_cell.length_b   1.000
_cell.length_c   1.000
_cell.angle_alpha   90.00
_cell.angle_beta   90.00
_cell.angle_gamma   90.00
#
_symmetry.space_group_name_H-M   'P 1'
#
loop_
_entity.id
_entity.type
_entity.pdbx_description
1 polymer ?
#
loop_
_entity_poly.entity_id
_entity_poly.type
_entity_poly.pdbx_seq_one_letter_code
_entity_poly.pdbx_strand_id
1 'polypeptide(L)'
;MDDYYKGFEGYPEIDFYTYSGDKKIGIEMWVGFFNEIMQEVKPTNGKWTSLAYYYHLYEGWYDESPWVIPDNKKALEQFETIDIKVLDNVTQEIMMKLIKLLKDNLDSEIFIEY
;
A
#
# COMPACT_ATOMS: atom_id res chain seq x y z
N MET A 1 17.27 -6.59 -1.05
CA MET A 1 16.07 -6.67 -1.89
C MET A 1 15.36 -7.88 -1.36
N ASP A 2 14.31 -7.65 -0.58
CA ASP A 2 13.55 -8.76 -0.01
C ASP A 2 12.59 -9.20 -1.11
N ASP A 3 12.71 -10.45 -1.57
CA ASP A 3 11.99 -10.97 -2.74
C ASP A 3 10.50 -11.16 -2.40
N TYR A 4 9.71 -10.08 -2.51
CA TYR A 4 8.24 -10.11 -2.47
C TYR A 4 7.64 -10.60 -3.80
N TYR A 5 8.27 -11.63 -4.36
CA TYR A 5 7.97 -12.14 -5.68
C TYR A 5 7.48 -13.60 -5.68
N LYS A 6 7.34 -14.24 -4.51
CA LYS A 6 6.91 -15.65 -4.40
C LYS A 6 5.44 -15.77 -3.99
N GLY A 7 4.62 -16.44 -4.79
CA GLY A 7 3.20 -16.70 -4.51
C GLY A 7 2.23 -16.04 -5.50
N PHE A 8 2.66 -14.94 -6.12
CA PHE A 8 1.88 -14.16 -7.11
C PHE A 8 2.65 -13.95 -8.42
N GLU A 9 3.51 -14.91 -8.79
CA GLU A 9 4.32 -14.81 -10.01
C GLU A 9 3.45 -14.57 -11.26
N GLY A 10 3.82 -13.53 -12.02
CA GLY A 10 3.12 -13.16 -13.27
C GLY A 10 1.91 -12.24 -13.09
N TYR A 11 1.60 -11.84 -11.86
CA TYR A 11 0.68 -10.72 -11.60
C TYR A 11 1.39 -9.39 -11.94
N PRO A 12 0.65 -8.26 -12.10
CA PRO A 12 1.28 -6.94 -12.17
C PRO A 12 2.03 -6.58 -10.87
N GLU A 13 3.05 -5.75 -10.98
CA GLU A 13 3.74 -5.16 -9.82
C GLU A 13 3.00 -3.93 -9.31
N ILE A 14 3.22 -3.58 -8.05
CA ILE A 14 2.80 -2.31 -7.47
C ILE A 14 3.90 -1.81 -6.53
N ASP A 15 4.28 -0.55 -6.70
CA ASP A 15 5.33 0.08 -5.91
C ASP A 15 4.73 1.13 -4.98
N PHE A 16 5.22 1.16 -3.75
CA PHE A 16 4.98 2.26 -2.81
C PHE A 16 6.31 2.91 -2.46
N TYR A 17 6.48 4.19 -2.77
CA TYR A 17 7.78 4.84 -2.60
C TYR A 17 7.71 6.33 -2.32
N THR A 18 8.81 6.86 -1.81
CA THR A 18 9.08 8.29 -1.68
C THR A 18 10.48 8.60 -2.21
N TYR A 19 10.83 9.88 -2.27
CA TYR A 19 12.16 10.34 -2.62
C TYR A 19 12.90 10.89 -1.39
N SER A 20 14.10 10.36 -1.16
CA SER A 20 15.06 10.94 -0.22
C SER A 20 16.21 11.55 -1.02
N GLY A 21 16.09 12.83 -1.36
CA GLY A 21 16.92 13.45 -2.40
C GLY A 21 16.59 12.82 -3.76
N ASP A 22 17.62 12.44 -4.52
CA ASP A 22 17.41 11.82 -5.85
C ASP A 22 17.17 10.30 -5.80
N LYS A 23 17.00 9.72 -4.60
CA LYS A 23 16.88 8.27 -4.42
C LYS A 23 15.43 7.87 -4.12
N LYS A 24 14.87 6.98 -4.97
CA LYS A 24 13.61 6.25 -4.72
C LYS A 24 13.85 5.28 -3.55
N ILE A 25 13.04 5.40 -2.50
CA ILE A 25 13.03 4.53 -1.33
C ILE A 25 11.61 4.03 -1.12
N GLY A 26 11.43 2.73 -1.09
CA GLY A 26 10.09 2.15 -1.07
C GLY A 26 10.10 0.64 -1.02
N ILE A 27 8.94 0.07 -1.36
CA ILE A 27 8.67 -1.35 -1.43
C ILE A 27 8.08 -1.63 -2.81
N GLU A 28 8.65 -2.60 -3.50
CA GLU A 28 8.17 -3.16 -4.76
C GLU A 28 7.59 -4.54 -4.43
N MET A 29 6.38 -4.84 -4.91
CA MET A 29 5.70 -6.11 -4.61
C MET A 29 4.76 -6.53 -5.75
N TRP A 30 4.40 -7.81 -5.82
CA TRP A 30 3.25 -8.20 -6.64
C TRP A 30 1.95 -7.60 -6.10
N VAL A 31 1.07 -7.11 -6.99
CA VAL A 31 -0.24 -6.55 -6.61
C VAL A 31 -1.11 -7.55 -5.85
N GLY A 32 -0.88 -8.85 -6.02
CA GLY A 32 -1.56 -9.89 -5.26
C GLY A 32 -1.45 -9.71 -3.74
N PHE A 33 -0.26 -9.37 -3.25
CA PHE A 33 -0.05 -9.08 -1.82
C PHE A 33 -0.81 -7.84 -1.36
N PHE A 34 -0.79 -6.79 -2.17
CA PHE A 34 -1.55 -5.58 -1.87
C PHE A 34 -3.06 -5.86 -1.86
N ASN A 35 -3.55 -6.70 -2.78
CA ASN A 35 -4.95 -7.11 -2.81
C ASN A 35 -5.36 -7.87 -1.55
N GLU A 36 -4.52 -8.78 -1.03
CA GLU A 36 -4.78 -9.48 0.23
C GLU A 36 -4.89 -8.51 1.41
N ILE A 37 -3.99 -7.52 1.50
CA ILE A 37 -4.07 -6.47 2.51
C ILE A 37 -5.38 -5.68 2.37
N MET A 38 -5.74 -5.28 1.15
CA MET A 38 -6.95 -4.49 0.90
C MET A 38 -8.24 -5.25 1.20
N GLN A 39 -8.27 -6.58 1.05
CA GLN A 39 -9.41 -7.42 1.40
C GLN A 39 -9.73 -7.42 2.91
N GLU A 40 -8.73 -7.15 3.75
CA GLU A 40 -8.90 -7.08 5.21
C GLU A 40 -9.37 -5.70 5.70
N VAL A 41 -9.35 -4.68 4.84
CA VAL A 41 -9.85 -3.35 5.19
C VAL A 41 -11.37 -3.39 5.33
N LYS A 42 -11.88 -2.78 6.41
CA LYS A 42 -13.33 -2.63 6.64
C LYS A 42 -13.79 -1.19 6.42
N PRO A 43 -15.01 -0.99 5.91
CA PRO A 43 -15.54 0.35 5.74
C PRO A 43 -15.81 1.01 7.09
N THR A 44 -15.47 2.29 7.21
CA THR A 44 -15.75 3.09 8.41
C THR A 44 -17.12 3.75 8.26
N ASN A 45 -18.04 3.46 9.19
CA ASN A 45 -19.44 3.93 9.11
C ASN A 45 -20.12 3.63 7.77
N GLY A 46 -19.85 2.45 7.20
CA GLY A 46 -20.43 2.00 5.93
C GLY A 46 -19.84 2.64 4.68
N LYS A 47 -18.71 3.37 4.80
CA LYS A 47 -18.03 3.99 3.65
C LYS A 47 -16.57 3.55 3.56
N TRP A 48 -16.12 3.33 2.33
CA TRP A 48 -14.70 3.23 2.02
C TRP A 48 -14.06 4.61 2.12
N THR A 49 -12.87 4.66 2.69
CA THR A 49 -12.10 5.89 2.91
C THR A 49 -10.66 5.66 2.52
N SER A 50 -9.89 6.73 2.34
CA SER A 50 -8.44 6.64 2.07
C SER A 50 -8.13 5.69 0.90
N LEU A 51 -7.06 4.88 0.97
CA LEU A 51 -6.67 3.96 -0.10
C LEU A 51 -7.79 2.98 -0.51
N ALA A 52 -8.64 2.54 0.44
CA ALA A 52 -9.75 1.64 0.10
C ALA A 52 -10.80 2.30 -0.79
N TYR A 53 -11.00 3.61 -0.68
CA TYR A 53 -11.90 4.34 -1.57
C TYR A 53 -11.45 4.22 -3.03
N TYR A 54 -10.18 4.53 -3.31
CA TYR A 54 -9.61 4.48 -4.65
C TYR A 54 -9.53 3.05 -5.19
N TYR A 55 -9.11 2.11 -4.34
CA TYR A 55 -9.05 0.68 -4.66
C TYR A 55 -10.38 0.13 -5.18
N HIS A 56 -11.49 0.42 -4.47
CA HIS A 56 -12.80 -0.10 -4.85
C HIS A 56 -13.46 0.63 -6.02
N LEU A 57 -13.00 1.83 -6.35
CA LEU A 57 -13.49 2.57 -7.52
C LEU A 57 -12.64 2.33 -8.78
N TYR A 58 -11.52 1.62 -8.66
CA TYR A 58 -10.51 1.52 -9.72
C TYR A 58 -10.02 2.90 -10.18
N GLU A 59 -9.89 3.83 -9.23
CA GLU A 59 -9.36 5.19 -9.45
C GLU A 59 -7.97 5.34 -8.82
N GLY A 60 -7.31 6.48 -9.04
CA GLY A 60 -6.01 6.78 -8.44
C GLY A 60 -4.88 6.13 -9.23
N TRP A 61 -4.12 5.22 -8.61
CA TRP A 61 -2.99 4.54 -9.27
C TRP A 61 -3.39 3.68 -10.48
N TYR A 62 -4.69 3.38 -10.64
CA TYR A 62 -5.20 2.72 -11.85
C TYR A 62 -5.39 3.68 -13.04
N ASP A 63 -5.62 4.97 -12.79
CA ASP A 63 -5.87 5.99 -13.82
C ASP A 63 -4.63 6.83 -14.13
N GLU A 64 -3.83 7.13 -13.11
CA GLU A 64 -2.61 7.94 -13.17
C GLU A 64 -1.50 7.19 -12.43
N SER A 65 -0.39 6.89 -13.10
CA SER A 65 0.73 6.17 -12.51
C SER A 65 2.02 6.88 -12.92
N PRO A 66 2.82 7.43 -11.97
CA PRO A 66 2.68 7.33 -10.51
C PRO A 66 1.59 8.26 -9.93
N TRP A 67 0.90 7.79 -8.90
CA TRP A 67 -0.13 8.54 -8.17
C TRP A 67 0.32 8.93 -6.77
N VAL A 68 0.09 10.17 -6.36
CA VAL A 68 0.43 10.65 -5.01
C VAL A 68 -0.68 10.30 -4.02
N ILE A 69 -0.33 9.67 -2.89
CA ILE A 69 -1.26 9.42 -1.80
C ILE A 69 -1.76 10.78 -1.23
N PRO A 70 -3.08 11.05 -1.24
CA PRO A 70 -3.61 12.36 -0.85
C PRO A 70 -3.47 12.67 0.65
N ASP A 71 -3.43 11.65 1.50
CA ASP A 71 -3.41 11.77 2.95
C ASP A 71 -2.73 10.55 3.58
N ASN A 72 -1.41 10.67 3.80
CA ASN A 72 -0.59 9.60 4.37
C ASN A 72 -1.05 9.20 5.78
N LYS A 73 -1.56 10.16 6.55
CA LYS A 73 -2.06 9.89 7.90
C LYS A 73 -3.29 9.00 7.86
N LYS A 74 -4.26 9.28 6.97
CA LYS A 74 -5.44 8.41 6.80
C LYS A 74 -5.08 7.06 6.21
N ALA A 75 -4.10 6.99 5.31
CA ALA A 75 -3.61 5.71 4.79
C ALA A 75 -2.99 4.86 5.91
N LEU A 76 -2.19 5.48 6.77
CA LEU A 76 -1.63 4.82 7.95
C LEU A 76 -2.73 4.34 8.91
N GLU A 77 -3.64 5.23 9.30
CA GLU A 77 -4.75 4.89 10.21
C GLU A 77 -5.57 3.72 9.67
N GLN A 78 -5.82 3.66 8.35
CA GLN A 78 -6.52 2.55 7.71
C GLN A 78 -5.74 1.23 7.88
N PHE A 79 -4.44 1.21 7.57
CA PHE A 79 -3.65 -0.02 7.71
C PHE A 79 -3.52 -0.46 9.17
N GLU A 80 -3.46 0.47 10.13
CA GLU A 80 -3.42 0.12 11.55
C GLU A 80 -4.73 -0.51 12.08
N THR A 81 -5.83 -0.50 11.31
CA THR A 81 -7.07 -1.19 11.68
C THR A 81 -7.07 -2.69 11.38
N ILE A 82 -6.15 -3.17 10.53
CA ILE A 82 -6.10 -4.58 10.12
C ILE A 82 -5.45 -5.42 11.22
N ASP A 83 -6.07 -6.56 11.56
CA ASP A 83 -5.43 -7.57 12.40
C ASP A 83 -4.39 -8.33 11.57
N ILE A 84 -3.13 -7.90 11.64
CA ILE A 84 -2.02 -8.46 10.87
C ILE A 84 -1.88 -9.99 11.00
N LYS A 85 -2.39 -10.60 12.07
CA LYS A 85 -2.29 -12.05 12.29
C LYS A 85 -3.13 -12.89 11.32
N VAL A 86 -4.08 -12.28 10.61
CA VAL A 86 -4.90 -12.97 9.60
C VAL A 86 -4.18 -13.14 8.27
N LEU A 87 -3.11 -12.36 8.03
CA LEU A 87 -2.30 -12.38 6.83
C LEU A 87 -1.23 -13.49 6.92
N ASP A 88 -0.76 -14.01 5.79
CA ASP A 88 0.40 -14.90 5.79
C ASP A 88 1.70 -14.14 6.12
N ASN A 89 2.75 -14.87 6.47
CA ASN A 89 3.99 -14.27 6.96
C ASN A 89 4.62 -13.25 6.00
N VAL A 90 4.56 -13.48 4.68
CA VAL A 90 5.15 -12.57 3.70
C VAL A 90 4.33 -11.28 3.63
N THR A 91 3.01 -11.40 3.58
CA THR A 91 2.09 -10.26 3.57
C THR A 91 2.17 -9.46 4.87
N GLN A 92 2.39 -10.10 6.00
CA GLN A 92 2.67 -9.42 7.27
C GLN A 92 3.94 -8.56 7.18
N GLU A 93 5.02 -9.07 6.61
CA GLU A 93 6.27 -8.30 6.44
C GLU A 93 6.08 -7.09 5.53
N ILE A 94 5.38 -7.27 4.40
CA ILE A 94 5.02 -6.19 3.48
C ILE A 94 4.20 -5.12 4.21
N MET A 95 3.18 -5.55 4.95
CA MET A 95 2.31 -4.65 5.69
C MET A 95 3.07 -3.84 6.75
N MET A 96 3.98 -4.47 7.50
CA MET A 96 4.84 -3.75 8.44
C MET A 96 5.73 -2.72 7.75
N LYS A 97 6.24 -3.01 6.55
CA LYS A 97 7.04 -2.06 5.77
C LYS A 97 6.20 -0.91 5.23
N LEU A 98 4.98 -1.16 4.74
CA LEU A 98 4.06 -0.12 4.29
C LEU A 98 3.70 0.84 5.43
N ILE A 99 3.36 0.30 6.60
CA ILE A 99 3.10 1.07 7.81
C ILE A 99 4.34 1.91 8.18
N LYS A 100 5.54 1.33 8.11
CA LYS A 100 6.77 2.05 8.40
C LYS A 100 7.04 3.17 7.40
N LEU A 101 6.88 2.92 6.10
CA LEU A 101 7.03 3.92 5.04
C LEU A 101 6.12 5.12 5.30
N LEU A 102 4.85 4.88 5.60
CA LEU A 102 3.87 5.93 5.92
C LEU A 102 4.24 6.69 7.20
N LYS A 103 4.61 5.99 8.29
CA LYS A 103 5.02 6.60 9.56
C LYS A 103 6.23 7.52 9.41
N ASP A 104 7.22 7.09 8.65
CA ASP A 104 8.46 7.83 8.46
C ASP A 104 8.27 9.04 7.51
N ASN A 105 7.16 9.12 6.77
CA ASN A 105 6.92 10.08 5.69
C ASN A 105 5.52 10.73 5.74
N LEU A 106 4.99 11.00 6.94
CA LEU A 106 3.64 11.57 7.10
C LEU A 106 3.45 12.92 6.37
N ASP A 107 4.51 13.72 6.29
CA ASP A 107 4.50 15.06 5.68
C ASP A 107 5.21 15.11 4.30
N SER A 108 5.59 13.96 3.75
CA SER A 108 6.26 13.84 2.44
C SER A 108 5.34 13.23 1.41
N GLU A 109 5.61 13.45 0.12
CA GLU A 109 4.90 12.74 -0.94
C GLU A 109 5.27 11.25 -0.94
N ILE A 110 4.25 10.40 -0.95
CA ILE A 110 4.39 8.97 -1.20
C ILE A 110 3.61 8.66 -2.46
N PHE A 111 4.26 7.95 -3.37
CA PHE A 111 3.75 7.58 -4.68
C PHE A 111 3.36 6.11 -4.69
N ILE A 112 2.31 5.80 -5.43
CA ILE A 112 1.90 4.45 -5.81
C ILE A 112 2.05 4.35 -7.33
N GLU A 113 2.79 3.34 -7.79
CA GLU A 113 2.99 3.08 -9.22
C GLU A 113 2.55 1.65 -9.52
N TYR A 114 1.60 1.53 -10.45
CA TYR A 114 0.98 0.29 -10.94
C TYR A 114 1.19 0.15 -12.44
#